data_AF-A0A3N5T6Y5-F1
#
_entry.id   AF-A0A3N5T6Y5-F1
#
_cell.length_a   1.000
_cell.length_b   1.000
_cell.length_c   1.000
_cell.angle_alpha   90.00
_cell.angle_beta   90.00
_cell.angle_gamma   90.00
#
_symmetry.space_group_name_H-M   'P 1'
#
loop_
_entity.id
_entity.type
_entity.pdbx_description
1 polymer ?
#
loop_
_entity_poly.entity_id
_entity_poly.type
_entity_poly.pdbx_seq_one_letter_code
_entity_poly.pdbx_strand_id
1 'polypeptide(L)'
;METEPNSKSPVSNTGKIIRAVIIVIFIGIAANIIFTFFLDFNSLLTELSRVSWNHIVVPFLLYLGIYCIDSLRLKIVLHQFSLKIKFTDAFTNSVFGYLFAYLTPMATGGQPFQIYHLKSTGIDSKISANIIMSRFIIYLGSALILTLAFIPRIIVIIGELGPQSAFL
;
A
#
# COMPACT_ATOMS: atom_id res chain seq x y z
N MET A 1 44.34 -28.20 0.33
CA MET A 1 43.13 -28.98 0.00
C MET A 1 42.11 -28.64 1.07
N GLU A 2 41.58 -27.41 1.01
CA GLU A 2 40.50 -26.94 1.89
C GLU A 2 39.19 -27.23 1.17
N THR A 3 38.40 -28.13 1.74
CA THR A 3 37.03 -28.35 1.32
C THR A 3 36.13 -27.48 2.19
N GLU A 4 35.63 -26.36 1.65
CA GLU A 4 34.36 -25.81 2.11
C GLU A 4 33.24 -26.78 1.75
N PRO A 5 32.27 -27.00 2.65
CA PRO A 5 30.94 -27.17 2.13
C PRO A 5 29.86 -26.44 2.93
N ASN A 6 28.97 -25.86 2.14
CA ASN A 6 27.51 -25.93 2.29
C ASN A 6 26.81 -24.74 2.96
N SER A 7 26.64 -23.68 2.16
CA SER A 7 25.55 -22.72 2.30
C SER A 7 24.20 -23.45 2.14
N LYS A 8 23.58 -23.80 3.27
CA LYS A 8 22.19 -24.26 3.30
C LYS A 8 21.27 -23.08 2.95
N SER A 9 20.61 -23.17 1.79
CA SER A 9 19.50 -22.27 1.45
C SER A 9 18.36 -22.44 2.48
N PRO A 10 17.67 -21.34 2.86
CA PRO A 10 16.64 -21.42 3.88
C PRO A 10 15.45 -22.23 3.34
N VAL A 11 15.20 -23.39 3.95
CA VAL A 11 14.04 -24.24 3.65
C VAL A 11 12.78 -23.44 4.00
N SER A 12 12.10 -22.97 2.95
CA SER A 12 10.81 -22.28 3.05
C SER A 12 9.81 -23.21 3.73
N ASN A 13 9.39 -22.86 4.94
CA ASN A 13 8.40 -23.59 5.72
C ASN A 13 6.98 -23.28 5.18
N THR A 14 6.70 -23.69 3.95
CA THR A 14 5.42 -23.47 3.24
C THR A 14 4.20 -23.85 4.10
N GLY A 15 4.30 -24.91 4.92
CA GLY A 15 3.24 -25.31 5.84
C GLY A 15 2.94 -24.31 6.97
N LYS A 16 3.93 -23.53 7.43
CA LYS A 16 3.73 -22.46 8.41
C LYS A 16 3.02 -21.26 7.77
N ILE A 17 3.37 -20.95 6.51
CA ILE A 17 2.77 -19.86 5.75
C ILE A 17 1.30 -20.18 5.43
N ILE A 18 1.00 -21.40 4.98
CA ILE A 18 -0.37 -21.84 4.71
C ILE A 18 -1.22 -21.77 5.99
N ARG A 19 -0.68 -22.20 7.14
CA ARG A 19 -1.37 -22.08 8.43
C ARG A 19 -1.62 -20.62 8.82
N ALA A 20 -0.64 -19.73 8.64
CA ALA A 20 -0.81 -18.31 8.93
C ALA A 20 -1.89 -17.67 8.03
N VAL A 21 -1.91 -18.00 6.74
CA VAL A 21 -2.93 -17.52 5.79
C VAL A 21 -4.33 -18.01 6.19
N ILE A 22 -4.47 -19.29 6.54
CA ILE A 22 -5.75 -19.84 7.02
C ILE A 22 -6.22 -19.13 8.29
N ILE A 23 -5.32 -18.88 9.24
CA ILE A 23 -5.64 -18.16 10.48
C ILE A 23 -6.11 -16.73 10.19
N VAL A 24 -5.43 -15.99 9.32
CA VAL A 24 -5.81 -14.61 8.95
C VAL A 24 -7.18 -14.58 8.27
N ILE A 25 -7.45 -15.51 7.35
CA ILE A 25 -8.75 -15.63 6.69
C ILE A 25 -9.85 -15.95 7.73
N PHE A 26 -9.58 -16.88 8.64
CA PHE A 26 -10.53 -17.28 9.68
C PHE A 26 -10.84 -16.14 10.66
N ILE A 27 -9.82 -15.37 11.06
CA ILE A 27 -9.99 -14.17 11.89
C ILE A 27 -10.81 -13.11 11.15
N GLY A 28 -10.55 -12.88 9.85
CA GLY A 28 -11.29 -11.92 9.04
C GLY A 28 -12.77 -12.28 8.87
N ILE A 29 -13.07 -13.58 8.70
CA ILE A 29 -14.43 -14.11 8.62
C ILE A 29 -15.13 -14.04 9.98
N ALA A 30 -14.45 -14.44 11.06
CA ALA A 30 -14.99 -14.37 12.41
C ALA A 30 -15.29 -12.93 12.83
N ALA A 31 -14.39 -11.99 12.52
CA ALA A 31 -14.62 -10.57 12.73
C ALA A 31 -15.84 -10.09 11.94
N ASN A 32 -15.98 -10.47 10.66
CA ASN A 32 -17.16 -10.11 9.86
C ASN A 32 -18.47 -10.67 10.43
N ILE A 33 -18.47 -11.93 10.88
CA ILE A 33 -19.64 -12.56 11.48
C ILE A 33 -20.00 -11.86 12.79
N ILE A 34 -19.02 -11.56 13.64
CA ILE A 34 -19.24 -10.82 14.89
C ILE A 34 -19.78 -9.42 14.60
N PHE A 35 -19.20 -8.71 13.64
CA PHE A 35 -19.71 -7.41 13.18
C PHE A 35 -21.15 -7.51 12.67
N THR A 36 -21.48 -8.54 11.90
CA THR A 36 -22.82 -8.76 11.33
C THR A 36 -23.84 -9.20 12.39
N PHE A 37 -23.41 -9.93 13.42
CA PHE A 37 -24.28 -10.39 14.51
C PHE A 37 -24.55 -9.28 15.53
N PHE A 38 -23.61 -8.35 15.72
CA PHE A 38 -23.77 -7.20 16.62
C PHE A 38 -24.40 -5.98 15.95
N LEU A 39 -24.29 -5.85 14.63
CA LEU A 39 -24.89 -4.77 13.87
C LEU A 39 -26.01 -5.32 13.01
N ASP A 40 -27.25 -5.11 13.46
CA ASP A 40 -28.43 -5.22 12.59
C ASP A 40 -28.13 -4.51 11.26
N PHE A 41 -28.18 -5.23 10.15
CA PHE A 41 -27.90 -4.68 8.82
C PHE A 41 -28.77 -3.45 8.53
N ASN A 42 -29.99 -3.43 9.07
CA ASN A 42 -30.91 -2.30 9.03
C ASN A 42 -30.40 -1.08 9.81
N SER A 43 -29.75 -1.30 10.96
CA SER A 43 -29.12 -0.24 11.75
C SER A 43 -27.91 0.34 11.02
N LEU A 44 -27.09 -0.49 10.35
CA LEU A 44 -25.98 -0.01 9.52
C LEU A 44 -26.45 0.83 8.33
N LEU A 45 -27.49 0.39 7.62
CA LEU A 45 -28.05 1.14 6.50
C LEU A 45 -28.65 2.47 6.98
N THR A 46 -29.29 2.47 8.14
CA THR A 46 -29.85 3.69 8.74
C THR A 46 -28.74 4.68 9.09
N GLU A 47 -27.67 4.24 9.74
CA GLU A 47 -26.54 5.11 10.08
C GLU A 47 -25.77 5.56 8.84
N LEU A 48 -25.57 4.68 7.84
CA LEU A 48 -24.94 5.04 6.58
C LEU A 48 -25.75 6.09 5.81
N SER A 49 -27.09 6.01 5.87
CA SER A 49 -27.99 7.02 5.27
C SER A 49 -27.95 8.38 5.97
N ARG A 50 -27.48 8.42 7.23
CA ARG A 50 -27.28 9.65 8.00
C ARG A 50 -25.92 10.31 7.73
N VAL A 51 -24.97 9.58 7.11
CA VAL A 51 -23.66 10.15 6.75
C VAL A 51 -23.87 11.20 5.67
N SER A 52 -23.46 12.43 5.96
CA SER A 52 -23.53 13.51 4.96
C SER A 52 -22.57 13.25 3.81
N TRP A 53 -23.02 13.55 2.59
CA TRP A 53 -22.29 13.29 1.35
C TRP A 53 -20.87 13.90 1.34
N ASN A 54 -20.66 15.01 2.06
CA ASN A 54 -19.36 15.65 2.21
C ASN A 54 -18.30 14.72 2.80
N HIS A 55 -18.67 13.85 3.74
CA HIS A 55 -17.73 12.91 4.38
C HIS A 55 -17.31 11.77 3.44
N ILE A 56 -18.02 11.56 2.34
CA ILE A 56 -17.70 10.56 1.32
C ILE A 56 -16.94 11.23 0.18
N VAL A 57 -17.47 12.34 -0.33
CA VAL A 57 -16.92 13.03 -1.51
C VAL A 57 -15.55 13.65 -1.24
N VAL A 58 -15.36 14.28 -0.08
CA VAL A 58 -14.09 14.98 0.20
C VAL A 58 -12.92 13.99 0.26
N PRO A 59 -12.97 12.89 1.04
CA PRO A 59 -11.91 11.89 1.02
C PRO A 59 -11.74 11.24 -0.35
N PHE A 60 -12.83 10.97 -1.07
CA PHE A 60 -12.77 10.40 -2.41
C PHE A 60 -12.00 11.31 -3.38
N LEU A 61 -12.31 12.62 -3.41
CA LEU A 61 -11.61 13.58 -4.25
C LEU A 61 -10.15 13.77 -3.83
N LEU A 62 -9.86 13.76 -2.53
CA LEU A 62 -8.48 13.78 -2.04
C LEU A 62 -7.69 12.57 -2.54
N TYR A 63 -8.27 11.37 -2.46
CA TYR A 63 -7.63 10.15 -2.93
C TYR A 63 -7.43 10.14 -4.45
N LEU A 64 -8.43 10.62 -5.20
CA LEU A 64 -8.31 10.82 -6.63
C LEU A 64 -7.18 11.81 -6.97
N GLY A 65 -7.05 12.89 -6.19
CA GLY A 65 -5.95 13.85 -6.29
C GLY A 65 -4.58 13.21 -6.08
N ILE A 66 -4.45 12.32 -5.09
CA ILE A 66 -3.23 11.54 -4.84
C ILE A 66 -2.86 10.70 -6.08
N TYR A 67 -3.83 10.01 -6.69
CA TYR A 67 -3.58 9.24 -7.91
C TYR A 67 -3.12 10.13 -9.08
N CYS A 68 -3.75 11.28 -9.27
CA CYS A 68 -3.34 12.24 -10.30
C CYS A 68 -1.90 12.74 -10.07
N ILE A 69 -1.53 13.06 -8.83
CA ILE A 69 -0.19 13.51 -8.47
C ILE A 69 0.84 12.41 -8.73
N ASP A 70 0.58 11.17 -8.30
CA ASP A 70 1.51 10.06 -8.52
C ASP A 70 1.69 9.76 -10.03
N SER A 71 0.60 9.87 -10.80
CA SER A 71 0.62 9.70 -12.25
C SER A 71 1.42 10.80 -12.95
N LEU A 72 1.27 12.05 -12.50
CA LEU A 72 2.06 13.17 -12.99
C LEU A 72 3.54 12.98 -12.66
N ARG A 73 3.86 12.53 -11.44
CA ARG A 73 5.22 12.20 -11.02
C ARG A 73 5.84 11.12 -11.91
N LEU A 74 5.10 10.05 -12.23
CA LEU A 74 5.57 9.03 -13.17
C LEU A 74 5.88 9.62 -14.54
N LYS A 75 4.96 10.43 -15.08
CA LYS A 75 5.14 11.09 -16.38
C LYS A 75 6.36 12.01 -16.40
N ILE A 76 6.59 12.78 -15.33
CA ILE A 76 7.75 13.66 -15.18
C ILE A 76 9.04 12.84 -15.16
N VAL A 77 9.09 11.76 -14.37
CA VAL A 77 10.28 10.90 -14.31
C VAL A 77 10.58 10.30 -15.68
N LEU A 78 9.57 9.75 -16.37
CA LEU A 78 9.76 9.22 -17.73
C LEU A 78 10.26 10.29 -18.71
N HIS A 79 9.78 11.52 -18.59
CA HIS A 79 10.22 12.62 -19.43
C HIS A 79 11.72 12.94 -19.25
N GLN A 80 12.28 12.75 -18.05
CA GLN A 80 13.72 12.90 -17.80
C GLN A 80 14.57 11.85 -18.55
N PHE A 81 13.99 10.69 -18.87
CA PHE A 81 14.60 9.67 -19.71
C PHE A 81 14.29 9.86 -21.21
N SER A 82 13.79 11.04 -21.61
CA SER A 82 13.32 11.32 -22.99
C SER A 82 12.18 10.40 -23.47
N LEU A 83 11.46 9.76 -22.54
CA LEU A 83 10.31 8.89 -22.82
C LEU A 83 9.02 9.68 -22.64
N LYS A 84 8.17 9.69 -23.67
CA LYS A 84 6.88 10.38 -23.65
C LYS A 84 5.76 9.37 -23.53
N ILE A 85 4.93 9.53 -22.49
CA ILE A 85 3.68 8.76 -22.33
C ILE A 85 2.48 9.71 -22.19
N LYS A 86 1.30 9.23 -22.55
CA LYS A 86 0.05 9.97 -22.29
C LYS A 86 -0.22 9.97 -20.79
N PHE A 87 -0.89 11.01 -20.30
CA PHE A 87 -1.29 11.06 -18.89
C PHE A 87 -2.24 9.91 -18.54
N THR A 88 -3.11 9.49 -19.46
CA THR A 88 -4.01 8.35 -19.28
C THR A 88 -3.26 7.04 -19.03
N ASP A 89 -2.13 6.84 -19.70
CA ASP A 89 -1.30 5.64 -19.54
C ASP A 89 -0.59 5.70 -18.18
N ALA A 90 -0.07 6.87 -17.80
CA ALA A 90 0.51 7.09 -16.48
C ALA A 90 -0.52 6.86 -15.36
N PHE A 91 -1.75 7.34 -15.56
CA PHE A 91 -2.86 7.20 -14.62
C PHE A 91 -3.31 5.76 -14.47
N THR A 92 -3.48 5.04 -15.58
CA THR A 92 -3.80 3.62 -15.57
C THR A 92 -2.70 2.84 -14.86
N ASN A 93 -1.44 3.12 -15.17
CA ASN A 93 -0.30 2.49 -14.52
C ASN A 93 -0.29 2.71 -12.99
N SER A 94 -0.50 3.94 -12.53
CA SER A 94 -0.52 4.26 -11.10
C SER A 94 -1.71 3.61 -10.38
N VAL A 95 -2.94 3.79 -10.87
CA VAL A 95 -4.16 3.26 -10.23
C VAL A 95 -4.13 1.73 -10.16
N PHE A 96 -3.83 1.05 -11.27
CA PHE A 96 -3.76 -0.40 -11.25
C PHE A 96 -2.53 -0.90 -10.46
N GLY A 97 -1.44 -0.13 -10.42
CA GLY A 97 -0.33 -0.42 -9.51
C GLY A 97 -0.77 -0.47 -8.04
N TYR A 98 -1.61 0.48 -7.59
CA TYR A 98 -2.20 0.44 -6.26
C TYR A 98 -3.18 -0.72 -6.09
N LEU A 99 -4.03 -0.99 -7.08
CA LEU A 99 -4.96 -2.13 -7.05
C LEU A 99 -4.21 -3.45 -6.84
N PHE A 100 -3.19 -3.73 -7.65
CA PHE A 100 -2.40 -4.96 -7.52
C PHE A 100 -1.58 -4.99 -6.23
N ALA A 101 -1.15 -3.85 -5.70
CA ALA A 101 -0.57 -3.79 -4.37
C ALA A 101 -1.59 -4.19 -3.29
N TYR A 102 -2.82 -3.67 -3.32
CA TYR A 102 -3.84 -4.02 -2.32
C TYR A 102 -4.36 -5.45 -2.45
N LEU A 103 -4.34 -6.03 -3.65
CA LEU A 103 -4.74 -7.41 -3.89
C LEU A 103 -3.69 -8.45 -3.48
N THR A 104 -2.45 -8.05 -3.24
CA THR A 104 -1.35 -9.00 -3.01
C THR A 104 -0.76 -8.89 -1.59
N PRO A 105 -0.28 -10.01 -1.02
CA PRO A 105 0.42 -9.98 0.25
C PRO A 105 1.62 -9.02 0.20
N MET A 106 1.81 -8.28 1.30
CA MET A 106 2.92 -7.34 1.48
C MET A 106 3.00 -6.22 0.43
N ALA A 107 1.91 -5.94 -0.31
CA ALA A 107 1.87 -4.90 -1.35
C ALA A 107 2.86 -5.10 -2.52
N THR A 108 3.23 -6.35 -2.80
CA THR A 108 4.30 -6.68 -3.77
C THR A 108 3.85 -6.71 -5.23
N GLY A 109 2.56 -6.88 -5.51
CA GLY A 109 2.01 -7.00 -6.87
C GLY A 109 1.99 -5.71 -7.68
N GLY A 110 2.08 -4.56 -7.01
CA GLY A 110 2.00 -3.26 -7.68
C GLY A 110 3.17 -2.99 -8.61
N GLN A 111 4.42 -3.21 -8.16
CA GLN A 111 5.59 -2.91 -9.00
C GLN A 111 5.70 -3.81 -10.25
N PRO A 112 5.50 -5.14 -10.16
CA PRO A 112 5.49 -6.01 -11.33
C PRO A 112 4.46 -5.58 -12.38
N PHE A 113 3.24 -5.22 -11.94
CA PHE A 113 2.21 -4.71 -12.85
C PHE A 113 2.66 -3.41 -13.53
N GLN A 114 3.21 -2.47 -12.77
CA GLN A 114 3.65 -1.18 -13.34
C GLN A 114 4.75 -1.37 -14.39
N ILE A 115 5.70 -2.27 -14.15
CA ILE A 115 6.75 -2.59 -15.12
C ILE A 115 6.16 -3.24 -16.38
N TYR A 116 5.23 -4.19 -16.19
CA TYR A 116 4.53 -4.84 -17.30
C TYR A 116 3.73 -3.84 -18.14
N HIS A 117 2.99 -2.93 -17.50
CA HIS A 117 2.18 -1.93 -18.19
C HIS A 117 3.07 -0.98 -19.00
N LEU A 118 4.15 -0.43 -18.42
CA LEU A 118 5.08 0.44 -19.16
C LEU A 118 5.75 -0.29 -20.34
N LYS A 119 6.04 -1.58 -20.19
CA LYS A 119 6.51 -2.41 -21.31
C LYS A 119 5.46 -2.52 -22.41
N SER A 120 4.19 -2.72 -22.05
CA SER A 120 3.09 -2.80 -23.02
C SER A 120 2.84 -1.48 -23.76
N THR A 121 3.22 -0.34 -23.19
CA THR A 121 3.15 0.99 -23.84
C THR A 121 4.40 1.32 -24.68
N GLY A 122 5.34 0.39 -24.83
CA GLY A 122 6.51 0.50 -25.70
C GLY A 122 7.80 0.95 -25.02
N ILE A 123 7.82 1.06 -23.69
CA ILE A 123 9.04 1.40 -22.94
C ILE A 123 9.85 0.12 -22.69
N ASP A 124 11.17 0.19 -22.84
CA ASP A 124 12.04 -0.96 -22.56
C ASP A 124 11.84 -1.47 -21.12
N SER A 125 11.83 -2.80 -20.95
CA SER A 125 11.54 -3.43 -19.67
C SER A 125 12.61 -3.13 -18.61
N LYS A 126 13.88 -2.95 -19.01
CA LYS A 126 14.97 -2.62 -18.09
C LYS A 126 14.82 -1.18 -17.60
N ILE A 127 14.49 -0.26 -18.51
CA ILE A 127 14.22 1.15 -18.16
C ILE A 127 13.00 1.25 -17.25
N SER A 128 11.91 0.54 -17.59
CA SER A 128 10.69 0.48 -16.78
C SER A 128 10.97 -0.04 -15.37
N ALA A 129 11.70 -1.15 -15.25
CA ALA A 129 12.10 -1.71 -13.96
C ALA A 129 12.93 -0.71 -13.14
N ASN A 130 13.92 -0.06 -13.75
CA ASN A 130 14.75 0.93 -13.08
C ASN A 130 13.93 2.12 -12.55
N ILE A 131 13.03 2.66 -13.38
CA ILE A 131 12.17 3.80 -13.01
C ILE A 131 11.23 3.43 -11.85
N ILE A 132 10.51 2.31 -11.97
CA ILE A 132 9.56 1.87 -10.95
C ILE A 132 10.28 1.53 -9.64
N MET A 133 11.41 0.82 -9.71
CA MET A 133 12.20 0.47 -8.52
C MET A 133 12.78 1.70 -7.83
N SER A 134 13.32 2.66 -8.58
CA SER A 134 13.81 3.93 -8.02
C SER A 134 12.69 4.70 -7.31
N ARG A 135 11.51 4.80 -7.94
CA ARG A 135 10.33 5.44 -7.34
C ARG A 135 9.91 4.76 -6.04
N PHE A 136 10.00 3.43 -5.97
CA PHE A 136 9.69 2.65 -4.78
C PHE A 136 10.69 2.85 -3.66
N ILE A 137 12.00 2.85 -3.96
CA ILE A 137 13.05 3.13 -2.97
C ILE A 137 12.90 4.53 -2.39
N ILE A 138 12.65 5.54 -3.23
CA ILE A 138 12.39 6.91 -2.77
C ILE A 138 11.16 6.96 -1.86
N TYR A 139 10.10 6.22 -2.20
CA TYR A 139 8.92 6.12 -1.36
C TYR A 139 9.25 5.52 0.02
N LEU A 140 9.93 4.37 0.06
CA LEU A 140 10.35 3.74 1.32
C LEU A 140 11.25 4.67 2.15
N GLY A 141 12.22 5.32 1.51
CA GLY A 141 13.12 6.28 2.17
C GLY A 141 12.36 7.48 2.75
N SER A 142 11.44 8.07 1.98
CA SER A 142 10.62 9.19 2.44
C SER A 142 9.72 8.80 3.61
N ALA A 143 9.09 7.62 3.57
CA ALA A 143 8.25 7.11 4.64
C ALA A 143 9.07 6.85 5.92
N LEU A 144 10.27 6.29 5.79
CA LEU A 144 11.18 6.05 6.91
C LEU A 144 11.65 7.36 7.55
N ILE A 145 12.06 8.34 6.74
CA ILE A 145 12.49 9.66 7.24
C ILE A 145 11.34 10.37 7.96
N LEU A 146 10.14 10.39 7.37
CA LEU A 146 8.96 10.99 8.02
C LEU A 146 8.62 10.26 9.32
N THR A 147 8.68 8.94 9.34
CA THR A 147 8.42 8.18 10.56
C THR A 147 9.42 8.55 11.66
N LEU A 148 10.73 8.52 11.37
CA LEU A 148 11.77 8.88 12.33
C LEU A 148 11.64 10.33 12.83
N ALA A 149 11.32 11.27 11.94
CA ALA A 149 11.14 12.68 12.29
C ALA A 149 9.97 12.92 13.25
N PHE A 150 8.91 12.10 13.16
CA PHE A 150 7.72 12.25 14.00
C PHE A 150 7.80 11.47 15.32
N ILE A 151 8.69 10.49 15.47
CA ILE A 151 8.85 9.69 16.70
C ILE A 151 8.97 10.56 17.96
N PRO A 152 9.84 11.60 18.03
CA PRO A 152 9.96 12.42 19.24
C PRO A 152 8.64 13.10 19.62
N ARG A 153 7.90 13.60 18.63
CA ARG A 153 6.61 14.26 18.84
C ARG A 153 5.54 13.29 19.34
N ILE A 154 5.53 12.06 18.80
CA ILE A 154 4.61 11.01 19.24
C ILE A 154 4.90 10.61 20.70
N ILE A 155 6.17 10.50 21.10
CA ILE A 155 6.54 10.18 22.49
C ILE A 155 6.03 11.25 23.46
N VAL A 156 6.15 12.54 23.11
CA VAL A 156 5.64 13.64 23.93
C VAL A 156 4.12 13.56 24.08
N ILE A 157 3.39 13.39 22.97
CA ILE A 157 1.91 13.30 23.00
C ILE A 157 1.44 12.11 23.85
N ILE A 158 2.08 10.95 23.74
CA ILE A 158 1.75 9.78 24.56
C ILE A 158 2.04 10.07 26.04
N GLY A 159 3.15 10.75 26.34
CA GLY A 159 3.51 11.17 27.69
C GLY A 159 2.52 12.15 28.33
N GLU A 160 1.91 13.04 27.54
CA GLU A 160 0.88 14.00 28.00
C GLU A 160 -0.50 13.36 28.21
N LEU A 161 -0.81 12.27 27.50
CA LEU A 161 -2.07 11.53 27.65
C LEU A 161 -2.07 10.58 28.86
N GLY A 162 -0.89 10.11 29.30
CA GLY A 162 -0.75 9.17 30.42
C GLY A 162 -1.23 9.67 31.81
N PRO A 163 -1.04 10.95 32.20
CA PRO A 163 -1.47 11.46 33.50
C PRO A 163 -2.98 11.71 33.63
N GLN A 164 -3.70 11.94 32.51
CA GLN A 164 -5.11 12.35 32.55
C GLN A 164 -6.10 11.18 32.69
N SER A 165 -5.69 9.96 32.30
CA SER A 165 -6.50 8.75 32.47
C SER A 165 -6.35 8.07 33.84
N ALA A 166 -5.53 8.61 34.74
CA ALA A 166 -5.35 8.09 36.10
C ALA A 166 -6.26 8.74 37.15
N PHE A 167 -7.09 9.71 36.76
CA PHE A 167 -7.99 10.48 37.65
C PHE A 167 -9.47 10.47 37.22
N LEU A 168 -9.88 9.52 36.38
CA LEU A 168 -11.28 9.15 36.13
C LEU A 168 -11.46 7.65 36.38
#